data_AF-A0A7K9Q4D6-F1
#
_entry.id   AF-A0A7K9Q4D6-F1
#
_cell.length_a   1.000
_cell.length_b   1.000
_cell.length_c   1.000
_cell.angle_alpha   90.00
_cell.angle_beta   90.00
_cell.angle_gamma   90.00
#
_symmetry.space_group_name_H-M   'P 1'
#
loop_
_entity.id
_entity.type
_entity.pdbx_description
1 polymer ?
#
loop_
_entity_poly.entity_id
_entity_poly.type
_entity_poly.pdbx_seq_one_letter_code
_entity_poly.pdbx_strand_id
1 'polypeptide(L)'
;GKCSPQRDYVIRAVRTPPKEQQQEESVGPPKLASLDEEWITTHASQVSRMLPGGLLVLGVFMVATPELAKDGQSTLRKLVFSVEKSLSKRRLWKLAEEEVSDRAALQICSATKKVVCRTYDMQDPKSSAKPADWKYQSALTASWLALGCTVNVNIHIPLLATSPNHDLEKNTKNGLNRWSKQIEDSVFLINGQVKDEDTELLEGQKKLRGNTQPSSQFSDVKVLTQLCQGAIARSTATVQVCSGSINLRGAVKCRAYVHNNKPKVKEAIQALKRDIINTLSDRCEILFEDLILNEGLQKKNFEREYHVLPQRLFVPVAGSSVMLSDYKFGDEAAGEIQERFVEMLDQPVQAEDIHIAEDIST
;
A
#
# COMPACT_ATOMS: atom_id res chain seq x y z
N GLY A 1 -4.50 -5.87 6.09
CA GLY A 1 -4.62 -7.34 6.21
C GLY A 1 -4.41 -7.98 4.86
N LYS A 2 -4.74 -9.26 4.65
CA LYS A 2 -4.65 -9.93 3.33
C LYS A 2 -5.98 -10.59 2.96
N CYS A 3 -6.45 -10.38 1.72
CA CYS A 3 -7.59 -11.09 1.17
C CYS A 3 -7.20 -12.52 0.74
N SER A 4 -8.11 -13.49 0.86
CA SER A 4 -7.93 -14.80 0.22
C SER A 4 -9.27 -15.42 -0.21
N PRO A 5 -9.28 -16.39 -1.14
CA PRO A 5 -10.52 -16.90 -1.71
C PRO A 5 -11.52 -17.46 -0.71
N GLN A 6 -11.06 -17.94 0.46
CA GLN A 6 -11.92 -18.53 1.47
C GLN A 6 -12.03 -17.69 2.75
N ARG A 7 -10.99 -16.94 3.12
CA ARG A 7 -10.90 -16.24 4.41
C ARG A 7 -10.01 -15.01 4.30
N ASP A 8 -10.46 -13.89 4.83
CA ASP A 8 -9.60 -12.71 4.95
C ASP A 8 -8.88 -12.72 6.29
N TYR A 9 -7.63 -12.27 6.27
CA TYR A 9 -6.76 -12.21 7.44
C TYR A 9 -6.56 -10.77 7.86
N VAL A 10 -7.24 -10.39 8.94
CA VAL A 10 -7.15 -9.04 9.50
C VAL A 10 -6.01 -8.99 10.50
N ILE A 11 -5.08 -8.06 10.29
CA ILE A 11 -3.97 -7.78 11.22
C ILE A 11 -4.45 -6.79 12.28
N ARG A 12 -5.14 -5.73 11.83
CA ARG A 12 -5.61 -4.64 12.68
C ARG A 12 -6.84 -3.99 12.05
N ALA A 13 -7.75 -3.52 12.90
CA ALA A 13 -8.83 -2.62 12.53
C ALA A 13 -8.49 -1.24 13.11
N VAL A 14 -8.33 -0.24 12.25
CA VAL A 14 -7.86 1.11 12.62
C VAL A 14 -9.02 2.09 12.60
N ARG A 15 -9.19 2.84 13.69
CA ARG A 15 -10.25 3.85 13.81
C ARG A 15 -9.88 5.06 12.95
N THR A 16 -10.84 5.61 12.20
CA THR A 16 -10.65 6.91 11.55
C THR A 16 -10.48 8.01 12.59
N PRO A 17 -9.41 8.82 12.51
CA PRO A 17 -9.19 9.95 13.41
C PRO A 17 -10.41 10.89 13.45
N PRO A 18 -10.75 11.46 14.62
CA PRO A 18 -11.74 12.52 14.69
C PRO A 18 -11.22 13.73 13.90
N LYS A 19 -12.10 14.42 13.15
CA LYS A 19 -11.74 15.74 12.64
C LYS A 19 -11.59 16.72 13.80
N GLU A 20 -10.58 17.58 13.78
CA GLU A 20 -10.36 18.61 14.81
C GLU A 20 -11.63 19.46 15.05
N GLN A 21 -12.35 19.83 14.00
CA GLN A 21 -13.62 20.58 14.07
C GLN A 21 -14.76 19.82 14.80
N GLN A 22 -14.72 18.49 14.85
CA GLN A 22 -15.75 17.69 15.54
C GLN A 22 -15.52 17.61 17.06
N GLN A 23 -14.35 18.01 17.56
CA GLN A 23 -14.08 18.04 19.01
C GLN A 23 -14.77 19.22 19.71
N GLU A 24 -15.03 20.33 18.99
CA GLU A 24 -15.62 21.54 19.58
C GLU A 24 -17.16 21.59 19.47
N GLU A 25 -17.80 20.90 18.50
CA GLU A 25 -19.24 21.07 18.21
C GLU A 25 -20.16 19.90 18.63
N SER A 26 -19.66 18.76 19.13
CA SER A 26 -20.52 17.58 19.33
C SER A 26 -21.25 17.58 20.69
N VAL A 27 -22.25 18.45 20.87
CA VAL A 27 -23.18 18.42 22.03
C VAL A 27 -24.39 17.47 21.81
N GLY A 28 -24.44 16.76 20.67
CA GLY A 28 -25.53 15.82 20.33
C GLY A 28 -25.08 14.37 20.12
N PRO A 29 -26.01 13.39 20.16
CA PRO A 29 -25.68 12.00 19.86
C PRO A 29 -25.20 11.88 18.41
N PRO A 30 -24.15 11.07 18.14
CA PRO A 30 -23.58 10.94 16.81
C PRO A 30 -24.63 10.41 15.84
N LYS A 31 -24.81 11.09 14.70
CA LYS A 31 -25.73 10.66 13.64
C LYS A 31 -24.94 10.02 12.50
N LEU A 32 -25.44 8.94 11.92
CA LEU A 32 -24.85 8.33 10.72
C LEU A 32 -24.73 9.30 9.54
N ALA A 33 -25.61 10.30 9.47
CA ALA A 33 -25.61 11.33 8.44
C ALA A 33 -24.46 12.35 8.58
N SER A 34 -23.78 12.44 9.73
CA SER A 34 -22.63 13.34 9.93
C SER A 34 -21.29 12.70 9.57
N LEU A 35 -21.31 11.49 8.99
CA LEU A 35 -20.09 10.83 8.54
C LEU A 35 -19.52 11.53 7.31
N ASP A 36 -18.28 11.96 7.43
CA ASP A 36 -17.54 12.58 6.35
C ASP A 36 -16.88 11.48 5.50
N GLU A 37 -17.50 11.21 4.36
CA GLU A 37 -17.02 10.22 3.39
C GLU A 37 -15.64 10.58 2.85
N GLU A 38 -15.38 11.86 2.57
CA GLU A 38 -14.11 12.33 2.02
C GLU A 38 -12.97 12.10 3.02
N TRP A 39 -13.21 12.42 4.30
CA TRP A 39 -12.25 12.17 5.37
C TRP A 39 -11.93 10.69 5.56
N ILE A 40 -12.97 9.84 5.55
CA ILE A 40 -12.77 8.39 5.66
C ILE A 40 -11.96 7.86 4.47
N THR A 41 -12.25 8.33 3.26
CA THR A 41 -11.47 7.92 2.07
C THR A 41 -10.05 8.46 2.08
N THR A 42 -9.83 9.65 2.63
CA THR A 42 -8.50 10.25 2.80
C THR A 42 -7.67 9.44 3.80
N HIS A 43 -8.24 9.15 4.97
CA HIS A 43 -7.62 8.29 5.97
C HIS A 43 -7.28 6.91 5.40
N ALA A 44 -8.21 6.27 4.68
CA ALA A 44 -7.95 4.97 4.06
C ALA A 44 -6.82 5.03 3.02
N SER A 45 -6.70 6.16 2.30
CA SER A 45 -5.63 6.39 1.32
C SER A 45 -4.27 6.55 2.00
N GLN A 46 -4.20 7.29 3.12
CA GLN A 46 -2.97 7.40 3.92
C GLN A 46 -2.57 6.05 4.51
N VAL A 47 -3.51 5.32 5.11
CA VAL A 47 -3.27 3.96 5.61
C VAL A 47 -2.78 3.05 4.48
N SER A 48 -3.33 3.15 3.27
CA SER A 48 -2.89 2.34 2.14
C SER A 48 -1.43 2.58 1.73
N ARG A 49 -0.90 3.80 1.88
CA ARG A 49 0.53 4.13 1.66
C ARG A 49 1.43 3.49 2.72
N MET A 50 0.88 3.29 3.92
CA MET A 50 1.57 2.66 5.04
C MET A 50 1.59 1.12 4.97
N LEU A 51 1.05 0.51 3.91
CA LEU A 51 0.97 -0.94 3.74
C LEU A 51 2.05 -1.47 2.78
N PRO A 52 2.93 -2.36 3.26
CA PRO A 52 3.80 -3.12 2.37
C PRO A 52 3.05 -4.11 1.47
N GLY A 53 3.76 -4.64 0.47
CA GLY A 53 3.24 -5.61 -0.50
C GLY A 53 2.48 -6.77 0.12
N GLY A 54 1.38 -7.17 -0.52
CA GLY A 54 0.54 -8.27 -0.04
C GLY A 54 -0.40 -7.91 1.12
N LEU A 55 -0.29 -6.70 1.66
CA LEU A 55 -1.25 -6.13 2.60
C LEU A 55 -2.14 -5.10 1.91
N LEU A 56 -3.41 -5.08 2.30
CA LEU A 56 -4.45 -4.21 1.76
C LEU A 56 -5.39 -3.73 2.88
N VAL A 57 -6.06 -2.61 2.61
CA VAL A 57 -7.28 -2.20 3.31
C VAL A 57 -8.38 -3.16 2.90
N LEU A 58 -8.84 -3.99 3.84
CA LEU A 58 -9.79 -5.08 3.56
C LEU A 58 -11.25 -4.60 3.51
N GLY A 59 -11.52 -3.38 3.95
CA GLY A 59 -12.87 -2.83 4.02
C GLY A 59 -13.01 -1.79 5.13
N VAL A 60 -14.24 -1.57 5.58
CA VAL A 60 -14.54 -0.58 6.63
C VAL A 60 -15.31 -1.22 7.78
N PHE A 61 -15.20 -0.63 8.96
CA PHE A 61 -16.00 -1.03 10.12
C PHE A 61 -16.67 0.15 10.80
N MET A 62 -17.71 -0.15 11.57
CA MET A 62 -18.45 0.81 12.36
C MET A 62 -18.86 0.19 13.69
N VAL A 63 -18.65 0.95 14.77
CA VAL A 63 -19.19 0.63 16.08
C VAL A 63 -20.38 1.57 16.32
N ALA A 64 -21.59 1.00 16.46
CA ALA A 64 -22.82 1.77 16.53
C ALA A 64 -23.74 1.26 17.65
N THR A 65 -24.58 2.16 18.18
CA THR A 65 -25.66 1.78 19.11
C THR A 65 -26.77 1.01 18.37
N PRO A 66 -27.63 0.24 19.07
CA PRO A 66 -28.72 -0.52 18.44
C PRO A 66 -29.67 0.33 17.56
N GLU A 67 -29.87 1.60 17.89
CA GLU A 67 -30.77 2.51 17.18
C GLU A 67 -30.22 2.86 15.79
N LEU A 68 -28.92 3.16 15.73
CA LEU A 68 -28.19 3.47 14.49
C LEU A 68 -27.87 2.21 13.68
N ALA A 69 -27.95 1.03 14.30
CA ALA A 69 -27.58 -0.21 13.65
C ALA A 69 -28.41 -0.57 12.41
N LYS A 70 -29.65 -0.07 12.30
CA LYS A 70 -30.56 -0.35 11.18
C LYS A 70 -30.09 0.27 9.87
N ASP A 71 -29.58 1.49 9.92
CA ASP A 71 -29.09 2.24 8.75
C ASP A 71 -27.58 2.06 8.51
N GLY A 72 -26.85 1.53 9.50
CA GLY A 72 -25.40 1.35 9.42
C GLY A 72 -24.92 0.51 8.22
N GLN A 73 -25.72 -0.44 7.75
CA GLN A 73 -25.33 -1.35 6.66
C GLN A 73 -25.33 -0.68 5.27
N SER A 74 -26.29 0.21 4.99
CA SER A 74 -26.30 0.96 3.74
C SER A 74 -25.17 1.98 3.71
N THR A 75 -24.91 2.64 4.84
CA THR A 75 -23.75 3.52 5.03
C THR A 75 -22.43 2.79 4.84
N LEU A 76 -22.24 1.63 5.48
CA LEU A 76 -21.03 0.82 5.31
C LEU A 76 -20.84 0.40 3.86
N ARG A 77 -21.90 -0.06 3.16
CA ARG A 77 -21.80 -0.37 1.73
C ARG A 77 -21.28 0.83 0.95
N LYS A 78 -21.88 2.01 1.12
CA LYS A 78 -21.46 3.24 0.44
C LYS A 78 -19.98 3.52 0.70
N LEU A 79 -19.55 3.49 1.96
CA LEU A 79 -18.16 3.75 2.36
C LEU A 79 -17.17 2.73 1.78
N VAL A 80 -17.49 1.42 1.77
CA VAL A 80 -16.63 0.40 1.17
C VAL A 80 -16.33 0.72 -0.30
N PHE A 81 -17.37 1.04 -1.08
CA PHE A 81 -17.20 1.37 -2.50
C PHE A 81 -16.43 2.69 -2.70
N SER A 82 -16.68 3.70 -1.88
CA SER A 82 -15.98 4.98 -1.98
C SER A 82 -14.50 4.87 -1.61
N VAL A 83 -14.18 4.07 -0.59
CA VAL A 83 -12.80 3.74 -0.22
C VAL A 83 -12.12 3.00 -1.37
N GLU A 84 -12.67 1.89 -1.88
CA GLU A 84 -12.03 1.14 -2.96
C GLU A 84 -11.86 2.00 -4.23
N LYS A 85 -12.85 2.86 -4.54
CA LYS A 85 -12.76 3.81 -5.66
C LYS A 85 -11.62 4.80 -5.46
N SER A 86 -11.42 5.33 -4.26
CA SER A 86 -10.29 6.23 -3.94
C SER A 86 -8.96 5.50 -4.12
N LEU A 87 -8.81 4.33 -3.49
CA LEU A 87 -7.58 3.54 -3.53
C LEU A 87 -7.22 3.10 -4.95
N SER A 88 -8.21 2.69 -5.74
CA SER A 88 -7.99 2.19 -7.11
C SER A 88 -7.49 3.27 -8.08
N LYS A 89 -7.81 4.55 -7.86
CA LYS A 89 -7.35 5.66 -8.71
C LYS A 89 -5.84 5.94 -8.61
N ARG A 90 -5.24 5.55 -7.49
CA ARG A 90 -3.81 5.77 -7.18
C ARG A 90 -2.93 4.61 -7.66
N ARG A 91 -3.48 3.40 -7.75
CA ARG A 91 -2.74 2.21 -8.19
C ARG A 91 -2.25 2.35 -9.64
N LEU A 92 -0.98 2.01 -9.86
CA LEU A 92 -0.37 1.90 -11.20
C LEU A 92 -0.33 0.44 -11.71
N TRP A 93 -1.08 -0.44 -11.05
CA TRP A 93 -1.25 -1.85 -11.35
C TRP A 93 -2.74 -2.20 -11.26
N LYS A 94 -3.13 -3.32 -11.88
CA LYS A 94 -4.51 -3.80 -11.88
C LYS A 94 -4.63 -5.10 -11.06
N LEU A 95 -5.81 -5.29 -10.50
CA LEU A 95 -6.18 -6.57 -9.91
C LEU A 95 -6.37 -7.58 -11.06
N ALA A 96 -5.77 -8.76 -10.96
CA ALA A 96 -5.98 -9.84 -11.90
C ALA A 96 -7.39 -10.46 -11.71
N GLU A 97 -7.90 -11.14 -12.72
CA GLU A 97 -9.28 -11.69 -12.70
C GLU A 97 -9.43 -12.77 -11.62
N GLU A 98 -8.37 -13.51 -11.33
CA GLU A 98 -8.32 -14.58 -10.33
C GLU A 98 -8.22 -14.08 -8.87
N GLU A 99 -8.00 -12.79 -8.67
CA GLU A 99 -7.81 -12.22 -7.33
C GLU A 99 -9.12 -11.76 -6.69
N VAL A 100 -9.13 -11.78 -5.35
CA VAL A 100 -10.32 -11.46 -4.56
C VAL A 100 -10.60 -9.95 -4.59
N SER A 101 -11.69 -9.60 -5.26
CA SER A 101 -12.25 -8.25 -5.29
C SER A 101 -13.15 -7.93 -4.09
N ASP A 102 -13.59 -8.94 -3.33
CA ASP A 102 -14.47 -8.74 -2.19
C ASP A 102 -13.83 -7.83 -1.11
N ARG A 103 -14.63 -6.93 -0.53
CA ARG A 103 -14.26 -6.08 0.62
C ARG A 103 -15.29 -6.17 1.73
N ALA A 104 -14.83 -6.15 2.97
CA ALA A 104 -15.65 -6.34 4.16
C ALA A 104 -16.30 -5.04 4.67
N ALA A 105 -17.55 -5.15 5.08
CA ALA A 105 -18.27 -4.18 5.88
C ALA A 105 -18.59 -4.82 7.23
N LEU A 106 -17.95 -4.32 8.28
CA LEU A 106 -18.09 -4.86 9.63
C LEU A 106 -18.88 -3.89 10.51
N GLN A 107 -19.97 -4.36 11.10
CA GLN A 107 -20.73 -3.59 12.07
C GLN A 107 -20.70 -4.27 13.43
N ILE A 108 -20.38 -3.51 14.46
CA ILE A 108 -20.30 -3.96 15.84
C ILE A 108 -21.30 -3.16 16.66
N CYS A 109 -22.24 -3.85 17.31
CA CYS A 109 -23.15 -3.20 18.24
C CYS A 109 -22.40 -2.85 19.54
N SER A 110 -22.38 -1.58 19.93
CA SER A 110 -21.68 -1.13 21.14
C SER A 110 -22.25 -1.73 22.43
N ALA A 111 -23.58 -1.91 22.49
CA ALA A 111 -24.29 -2.44 23.66
C ALA A 111 -24.23 -3.98 23.75
N THR A 112 -24.61 -4.67 22.68
CA THR A 112 -24.71 -6.15 22.70
C THR A 112 -23.42 -6.87 22.30
N LYS A 113 -22.44 -6.13 21.78
CA LYS A 113 -21.21 -6.66 21.15
C LYS A 113 -21.47 -7.58 19.95
N LYS A 114 -22.72 -7.66 19.46
CA LYS A 114 -23.07 -8.43 18.26
C LYS A 114 -22.31 -7.89 17.06
N VAL A 115 -21.68 -8.80 16.31
CA VAL A 115 -20.94 -8.52 15.09
C VAL A 115 -21.75 -8.96 13.88
N VAL A 116 -21.87 -8.09 12.89
CA VAL A 116 -22.46 -8.37 11.59
C VAL A 116 -21.43 -8.03 10.53
N CYS A 117 -20.95 -9.04 9.79
CA CYS A 117 -19.99 -8.85 8.72
C CYS A 117 -20.61 -9.25 7.38
N ARG A 118 -20.40 -8.41 6.37
CA ARG A 118 -20.81 -8.65 4.99
C ARG A 118 -19.66 -8.33 4.06
N THR A 119 -19.57 -9.02 2.93
CA THR A 119 -18.64 -8.67 1.85
C THR A 119 -19.41 -8.20 0.62
N TYR A 120 -18.74 -7.35 -0.15
CA TYR A 120 -19.23 -6.82 -1.41
C TYR A 120 -18.16 -7.02 -2.48
N ASP A 121 -18.56 -7.50 -3.65
CA ASP A 121 -17.67 -7.57 -4.80
C ASP A 121 -17.47 -6.17 -5.37
N MET A 122 -16.23 -5.68 -5.36
CA MET A 122 -15.90 -4.34 -5.83
C MET A 122 -15.92 -4.19 -7.35
N GLN A 123 -15.89 -5.29 -8.10
CA GLN A 123 -15.99 -5.26 -9.57
C GLN A 123 -17.45 -5.17 -10.04
N ASP A 124 -18.41 -5.56 -9.20
CA ASP A 124 -19.84 -5.45 -9.47
C ASP A 124 -20.52 -4.47 -8.48
N PRO A 125 -20.76 -3.21 -8.87
CA PRO A 125 -21.47 -2.23 -8.04
C PRO A 125 -22.88 -2.66 -7.64
N LYS A 126 -23.50 -3.57 -8.41
CA LYS A 126 -24.84 -4.13 -8.16
C LYS A 126 -24.79 -5.39 -7.31
N SER A 127 -23.59 -5.86 -6.92
CA SER A 127 -23.42 -7.09 -6.16
C SER A 127 -24.26 -7.08 -4.88
N SER A 128 -24.88 -8.22 -4.60
CA SER A 128 -25.57 -8.42 -3.33
C SER A 128 -24.54 -8.65 -2.22
N ALA A 129 -24.92 -8.30 -0.99
CA ALA A 129 -24.03 -8.47 0.16
C ALA A 129 -23.93 -9.97 0.51
N LYS A 130 -22.72 -10.51 0.57
CA LYS A 130 -22.49 -11.90 1.01
C LYS A 130 -22.23 -11.91 2.52
N PRO A 131 -22.93 -12.73 3.32
CA PRO A 131 -22.65 -12.82 4.75
C PRO A 131 -21.28 -13.43 5.00
N ALA A 132 -20.56 -12.92 6.00
CA ALA A 132 -19.27 -13.46 6.42
C ALA A 132 -19.20 -13.55 7.95
N ASP A 133 -18.41 -14.49 8.45
CA ASP A 133 -18.15 -14.64 9.88
C ASP A 133 -16.92 -13.82 10.29
N TRP A 134 -17.01 -13.15 11.44
CA TRP A 134 -15.86 -12.56 12.11
C TRP A 134 -15.35 -13.49 13.22
N LYS A 135 -14.09 -13.91 13.14
CA LYS A 135 -13.47 -14.84 14.10
C LYS A 135 -12.09 -14.34 14.51
N TYR A 136 -11.84 -14.32 15.82
CA TYR A 136 -10.51 -14.06 16.37
C TYR A 136 -9.67 -15.33 16.31
N GLN A 137 -8.40 -15.21 15.94
CA GLN A 137 -7.46 -16.32 15.85
C GLN A 137 -6.16 -15.93 16.56
N SER A 138 -5.70 -16.77 17.49
CA SER A 138 -4.50 -16.54 18.29
C SER A 138 -3.18 -16.81 17.54
N ALA A 139 -3.23 -17.53 16.41
CA ALA A 139 -2.05 -18.02 15.71
C ALA A 139 -1.73 -17.29 14.38
N LEU A 140 -2.41 -16.17 14.08
CA LEU A 140 -2.17 -15.40 12.84
C LEU A 140 -0.75 -14.84 12.73
N THR A 141 -0.03 -14.78 13.85
CA THR A 141 1.29 -14.17 13.97
C THR A 141 2.40 -15.03 13.37
N ALA A 142 2.22 -16.36 13.34
CA ALA A 142 3.24 -17.32 12.94
C ALA A 142 3.24 -17.64 11.43
N SER A 143 2.27 -17.13 10.67
CA SER A 143 1.97 -17.54 9.29
C SER A 143 2.23 -16.46 8.23
N TRP A 144 2.84 -15.34 8.61
CA TRP A 144 3.28 -14.32 7.65
C TRP A 144 4.71 -14.61 7.21
N LEU A 145 4.85 -14.99 5.95
CA LEU A 145 6.15 -15.05 5.29
C LEU A 145 6.55 -13.65 4.83
N ALA A 146 7.74 -13.20 5.22
CA ALA A 146 8.28 -11.92 4.79
C ALA A 146 9.23 -12.10 3.61
N LEU A 147 9.10 -11.25 2.60
CA LEU A 147 10.03 -11.15 1.48
C LEU A 147 10.56 -9.73 1.39
N GLY A 148 11.82 -9.59 0.97
CA GLY A 148 12.42 -8.29 0.69
C GLY A 148 13.14 -8.28 -0.65
N CYS A 149 13.24 -7.11 -1.25
CA CYS A 149 14.11 -6.88 -2.39
C CYS A 149 14.60 -5.43 -2.40
N THR A 150 15.70 -5.18 -3.12
CA THR A 150 16.17 -3.82 -3.43
C THR A 150 16.12 -3.63 -4.94
N VAL A 151 15.51 -2.54 -5.39
CA VAL A 151 15.39 -2.22 -6.82
C VAL A 151 16.11 -0.92 -7.11
N ASN A 152 17.03 -0.95 -8.08
CA ASN A 152 17.69 0.25 -8.58
C ASN A 152 16.74 0.96 -9.56
N VAL A 153 16.42 2.20 -9.25
CA VAL A 153 15.56 3.08 -10.04
C VAL A 153 16.45 3.98 -10.87
N ASN A 154 16.22 3.98 -12.19
CA ASN A 154 16.83 4.93 -13.12
C ASN A 154 15.84 5.19 -14.26
N ILE A 155 14.86 6.04 -14.00
CA ILE A 155 13.76 6.34 -14.92
C ILE A 155 14.02 7.72 -15.54
N HIS A 156 14.08 7.76 -16.87
CA HIS A 156 14.17 9.01 -17.63
C HIS A 156 12.84 9.28 -18.33
N ILE A 157 12.25 10.44 -18.05
CA ILE A 157 10.93 10.85 -18.55
C ILE A 157 11.11 12.11 -19.41
N PRO A 158 11.08 11.98 -20.75
CA PRO A 158 11.22 13.15 -21.63
C PRO A 158 9.97 14.04 -21.59
N LEU A 159 10.17 15.36 -21.54
CA LEU A 159 9.10 16.36 -21.64
C LEU A 159 9.03 16.89 -23.07
N LEU A 160 7.97 16.54 -23.80
CA LEU A 160 7.76 16.89 -25.20
C LEU A 160 7.61 18.41 -25.41
N ALA A 161 8.40 18.99 -26.31
CA ALA A 161 8.33 20.42 -26.62
C ALA A 161 6.97 20.87 -27.20
N THR A 162 6.21 19.94 -27.79
CA THR A 162 4.87 20.18 -28.34
C THR A 162 3.75 20.11 -27.30
N SER A 163 4.05 19.70 -26.06
CA SER A 163 3.05 19.67 -24.99
C SER A 163 2.89 21.07 -24.39
N PRO A 164 1.71 21.71 -24.49
CA PRO A 164 1.51 23.07 -23.98
C PRO A 164 1.51 23.13 -22.45
N ASN A 165 1.41 21.98 -21.77
CA ASN A 165 1.42 21.88 -20.31
C ASN A 165 2.43 20.82 -19.85
N HIS A 166 3.43 21.25 -19.08
CA HIS A 166 4.43 20.40 -18.44
C HIS A 166 4.06 20.14 -16.98
N ASP A 167 2.81 19.71 -16.76
CA ASP A 167 2.35 19.27 -15.45
C ASP A 167 3.28 18.15 -14.93
N LEU A 168 4.07 18.48 -13.90
CA LEU A 168 5.12 17.63 -13.36
C LEU A 168 4.54 16.32 -12.83
N GLU A 169 3.42 16.39 -12.11
CA GLU A 169 2.73 15.24 -11.54
C GLU A 169 2.25 14.31 -12.65
N LYS A 170 1.54 14.87 -13.65
CA LYS A 170 1.02 14.08 -14.77
C LYS A 170 2.13 13.42 -15.60
N ASN A 171 3.21 14.13 -15.90
CA ASN A 171 4.32 13.58 -16.68
C ASN A 171 5.07 12.50 -15.89
N THR A 172 5.28 12.71 -14.59
CA THR A 172 5.86 11.70 -13.69
C THR A 172 5.01 10.45 -13.65
N LYS A 173 3.69 10.59 -13.43
CA LYS A 173 2.73 9.48 -13.42
C LYS A 173 2.75 8.70 -14.74
N ASN A 174 2.86 9.37 -15.89
CA ASN A 174 3.00 8.71 -17.18
C ASN A 174 4.31 7.90 -17.29
N GLY A 175 5.43 8.43 -16.78
CA GLY A 175 6.69 7.70 -16.71
C GLY A 175 6.59 6.46 -15.82
N LEU A 176 6.04 6.62 -14.62
CA LEU A 176 5.83 5.53 -13.66
C LEU A 176 4.90 4.44 -14.21
N ASN A 177 3.86 4.79 -14.98
CA ASN A 177 3.00 3.80 -15.66
C ASN A 177 3.73 2.96 -16.73
N ARG A 178 4.79 3.49 -17.35
CA ARG A 178 5.63 2.70 -18.28
C ARG A 178 6.58 1.82 -17.50
N TRP A 179 7.18 2.36 -16.44
CA TRP A 179 8.08 1.62 -15.58
C TRP A 179 7.36 0.49 -14.81
N SER A 180 6.12 0.69 -14.38
CA SER A 180 5.33 -0.35 -13.70
C SER A 180 5.17 -1.59 -14.58
N LYS A 181 4.95 -1.42 -15.88
CA LYS A 181 4.92 -2.54 -16.84
C LYS A 181 6.26 -3.28 -16.91
N GLN A 182 7.39 -2.56 -16.87
CA GLN A 182 8.71 -3.19 -16.82
C GLN A 182 8.92 -4.01 -15.54
N ILE A 183 8.35 -3.56 -14.42
CA ILE A 183 8.34 -4.33 -13.16
C ILE A 183 7.40 -5.53 -13.27
N GLU A 184 6.23 -5.38 -13.91
CA GLU A 184 5.31 -6.49 -14.18
C GLU A 184 5.96 -7.59 -15.04
N ASP A 185 6.79 -7.21 -16.01
CA ASP A 185 7.53 -8.14 -16.89
C ASP A 185 8.89 -8.61 -16.33
N SER A 186 9.27 -8.15 -15.13
CA SER A 186 10.57 -8.47 -14.52
C SER A 186 10.65 -9.90 -13.97
N VAL A 187 11.87 -10.44 -13.92
CA VAL A 187 12.16 -11.79 -13.43
C VAL A 187 12.60 -11.73 -11.98
N PHE A 188 12.01 -12.56 -11.12
CA PHE A 188 12.29 -12.62 -9.69
C PHE A 188 13.07 -13.88 -9.36
N LEU A 189 14.25 -13.70 -8.75
CA LEU A 189 15.09 -14.78 -8.24
C LEU A 189 14.90 -14.89 -6.73
N ILE A 190 14.23 -15.95 -6.30
CA ILE A 190 14.01 -16.24 -4.88
C ILE A 190 15.11 -17.19 -4.43
N ASN A 191 15.95 -16.75 -3.48
CA ASN A 191 17.17 -17.48 -3.08
C ASN A 191 18.07 -17.83 -4.29
N GLY A 192 18.15 -16.92 -5.27
CA GLY A 192 18.98 -17.06 -6.45
C GLY A 192 18.41 -17.94 -7.57
N GLN A 193 17.18 -18.44 -7.45
CA GLN A 193 16.54 -19.30 -8.45
C GLN A 193 15.23 -18.70 -8.96
N VAL A 194 14.97 -18.85 -10.26
CA VAL A 194 13.63 -18.66 -10.82
C VAL A 194 12.83 -19.92 -10.49
N LYS A 195 11.72 -19.75 -9.78
CA LYS A 195 10.81 -20.85 -9.45
C LYS A 195 9.55 -20.75 -10.31
N ASP A 196 8.92 -21.89 -10.57
CA ASP A 196 7.63 -21.94 -11.25
C ASP A 196 6.54 -21.28 -10.40
N GLU A 197 5.64 -20.54 -11.05
CA GLU A 197 4.65 -19.68 -10.40
C GLU A 197 3.66 -20.43 -9.50
N ASP A 198 3.34 -21.68 -9.82
CA ASP A 198 2.35 -22.47 -9.09
C ASP A 198 2.96 -23.35 -7.98
N THR A 199 4.29 -23.41 -7.87
CA THR A 199 5.01 -24.16 -6.83
C THR A 199 4.88 -23.52 -5.44
N GLU A 200 5.00 -24.36 -4.41
CA GLU A 200 5.06 -23.87 -3.02
C GLU A 200 6.40 -23.17 -2.78
N LEU A 201 6.33 -21.95 -2.27
CA LEU A 201 7.51 -21.10 -2.06
C LEU A 201 8.54 -21.72 -1.09
N LEU A 202 8.04 -22.49 -0.12
CA LEU A 202 8.82 -23.16 0.94
C LEU A 202 9.12 -24.64 0.64
N GLU A 203 8.82 -25.11 -0.57
CA GLU A 203 9.05 -26.50 -0.95
C GLU A 203 10.53 -26.89 -0.80
N GLY A 204 10.81 -28.01 -0.13
CA GLY A 204 12.16 -28.51 0.12
C GLY A 204 12.88 -27.97 1.37
N GLN A 205 12.32 -26.98 2.08
CA GLN A 205 12.89 -26.55 3.37
C GLN A 205 12.47 -27.52 4.49
N LYS A 206 13.39 -28.41 4.90
CA LYS A 206 13.20 -29.24 6.09
C LYS A 206 12.99 -28.32 7.29
N LYS A 207 11.80 -28.36 7.92
CA LYS A 207 11.58 -27.77 9.25
C LYS A 207 12.66 -28.33 10.17
N LEU A 208 13.64 -27.52 10.56
CA LEU A 208 14.60 -27.87 11.59
C LEU A 208 13.79 -28.17 12.85
N ARG A 209 13.73 -29.45 13.24
CA ARG A 209 13.17 -29.91 14.50
C ARG A 209 14.09 -29.43 15.62
N GLY A 210 13.93 -28.17 16.03
CA GLY A 210 14.60 -27.58 17.18
C GLY A 210 13.62 -26.63 17.85
N ASN A 211 13.58 -26.64 19.18
CA ASN A 211 12.66 -25.88 20.04
C ASN A 211 12.97 -24.37 20.06
N THR A 212 13.43 -23.83 18.93
CA THR A 212 13.79 -22.43 18.75
C THR A 212 12.55 -21.70 18.26
N GLN A 213 12.23 -20.57 18.89
CA GLN A 213 11.16 -19.63 18.53
C GLN A 213 11.01 -19.52 16.99
N PRO A 214 9.78 -19.42 16.43
CA PRO A 214 9.59 -19.31 14.99
C PRO A 214 10.29 -18.04 14.50
N SER A 215 11.52 -18.20 14.00
CA SER A 215 12.26 -17.11 13.37
C SER A 215 11.43 -16.67 12.17
N SER A 216 10.99 -15.40 12.17
CA SER A 216 10.33 -14.78 11.03
C SER A 216 11.13 -15.11 9.78
N GLN A 217 10.56 -15.92 8.89
CA GLN A 217 11.26 -16.38 7.72
C GLN A 217 11.31 -15.23 6.71
N PHE A 218 12.49 -14.63 6.55
CA PHE A 218 12.73 -13.55 5.61
C PHE A 218 13.44 -14.10 4.38
N SER A 219 12.82 -13.97 3.21
CA SER A 219 13.44 -14.36 1.93
C SER A 219 13.94 -13.13 1.19
N ASP A 220 15.24 -13.09 0.89
CA ASP A 220 15.82 -12.07 0.02
C ASP A 220 15.58 -12.44 -1.44
N VAL A 221 15.04 -11.49 -2.20
CA VAL A 221 14.61 -11.67 -3.58
C VAL A 221 15.36 -10.68 -4.46
N LYS A 222 16.01 -11.19 -5.52
CA LYS A 222 16.65 -10.34 -6.53
C LYS A 222 15.69 -10.11 -7.69
N VAL A 223 15.57 -8.85 -8.10
CA VAL A 223 14.70 -8.43 -9.21
C VAL A 223 15.60 -8.14 -10.41
N LEU A 224 15.36 -8.85 -11.51
CA LEU A 224 16.00 -8.62 -12.78
C LEU A 224 15.01 -7.92 -13.71
N THR A 225 15.16 -6.62 -13.87
CA THR A 225 14.40 -5.86 -14.85
C THR A 225 14.95 -6.16 -16.24
N GLN A 226 14.07 -6.53 -17.17
CA GLN A 226 14.49 -6.73 -18.55
C GLN A 226 14.93 -5.37 -19.11
N LEU A 227 16.15 -5.30 -19.64
CA LEU A 227 16.51 -4.23 -20.56
C LEU A 227 15.53 -4.35 -21.73
N CYS A 228 14.78 -3.29 -22.04
CA CYS A 228 13.82 -3.28 -23.15
C CYS A 228 14.54 -3.47 -24.49
N GLN A 229 15.01 -4.67 -24.78
CA GLN A 229 15.44 -5.14 -26.09
C GLN A 229 14.27 -5.99 -26.59
N GLY A 230 13.35 -5.35 -27.30
CA GLY A 230 12.24 -6.07 -27.93
C GLY A 230 12.78 -7.19 -28.81
N ALA A 231 12.10 -8.34 -28.81
CA ALA A 231 12.43 -9.46 -29.67
C ALA A 231 12.45 -9.00 -31.14
N ILE A 232 13.64 -9.00 -31.75
CA ILE A 232 13.85 -8.90 -33.22
C ILE A 232 13.24 -7.63 -33.86
N ALA A 233 13.24 -6.49 -33.15
CA ALA A 233 12.98 -5.20 -33.80
C ALA A 233 14.31 -4.57 -34.24
N ARG A 234 14.43 -4.19 -35.52
CA ARG A 234 15.51 -3.28 -35.96
C ARG A 234 15.40 -2.01 -35.10
N SER A 235 16.42 -1.77 -34.28
CA SER A 235 16.48 -0.59 -33.42
C SER A 235 16.69 0.66 -34.28
N THR A 236 15.60 1.29 -34.72
CA THR A 236 15.65 2.60 -35.37
C THR A 236 15.69 3.67 -34.30
N ALA A 237 16.80 4.41 -34.22
CA ALA A 237 16.89 5.58 -33.36
C ALA A 237 15.89 6.63 -33.86
N THR A 238 14.92 7.01 -33.01
CA THR A 238 13.98 8.09 -33.29
C THR A 238 14.42 9.34 -32.54
N VAL A 239 14.51 10.47 -33.24
CA VAL A 239 14.77 11.77 -32.60
C VAL A 239 13.44 12.32 -32.06
N GLN A 240 13.41 12.66 -30.77
CA GLN A 240 12.26 13.25 -30.11
C GLN A 240 12.66 14.65 -29.61
N VAL A 241 11.91 15.68 -30.02
CA VAL A 241 12.16 17.06 -29.61
C VAL A 241 11.56 17.29 -28.22
N CYS A 242 12.43 17.58 -27.25
CA CYS A 242 12.06 17.75 -25.85
C CYS A 242 12.47 19.14 -25.35
N SER A 243 11.64 19.74 -24.51
CA SER A 243 11.92 20.99 -23.80
C SER A 243 12.60 20.75 -22.44
N GLY A 244 12.58 19.52 -21.95
CA GLY A 244 13.19 19.13 -20.68
C GLY A 244 13.07 17.63 -20.41
N SER A 245 13.47 17.20 -19.21
CA SER A 245 13.32 15.81 -18.76
C SER A 245 13.19 15.74 -17.24
N ILE A 246 12.48 14.73 -16.74
CA ILE A 246 12.45 14.35 -15.32
C ILE A 246 13.29 13.09 -15.18
N ASN A 247 14.15 13.06 -14.16
CA ASN A 247 15.01 11.91 -13.88
C ASN A 247 14.73 11.42 -12.46
N LEU A 248 14.27 10.18 -12.32
CA LEU A 248 14.12 9.52 -11.02
C LEU A 248 15.26 8.51 -10.86
N ARG A 249 16.10 8.71 -9.85
CA ARG A 249 17.30 7.89 -9.62
C ARG A 249 17.43 7.52 -8.15
N GLY A 250 17.90 6.31 -7.88
CA GLY A 250 18.20 5.84 -6.53
C GLY A 250 18.01 4.33 -6.41
N ALA A 251 17.96 3.85 -5.18
CA ALA A 251 17.57 2.49 -4.86
C ALA A 251 16.40 2.53 -3.86
N VAL A 252 15.42 1.65 -4.04
CA VAL A 252 14.29 1.52 -3.12
C VAL A 252 14.32 0.14 -2.48
N LYS A 253 14.17 0.10 -1.15
CA LYS A 253 14.01 -1.17 -0.41
C LYS A 253 12.53 -1.49 -0.26
N CYS A 254 12.15 -2.66 -0.74
CA CYS A 254 10.78 -3.12 -0.81
C CYS A 254 10.59 -4.35 0.06
N ARG A 255 9.38 -4.50 0.59
CA ARG A 255 8.99 -5.59 1.48
C ARG A 255 7.58 -6.06 1.15
N ALA A 256 7.38 -7.37 1.19
CA ALA A 256 6.06 -7.97 1.01
C ALA A 256 5.80 -9.05 2.06
N TYR A 257 4.52 -9.28 2.34
CA TYR A 257 4.06 -10.32 3.24
C TYR A 257 3.02 -11.20 2.58
N VAL A 258 3.17 -12.51 2.76
CA VAL A 258 2.21 -13.49 2.26
C VAL A 258 1.73 -14.32 3.45
N HIS A 259 0.44 -14.23 3.75
CA HIS A 259 -0.21 -15.12 4.71
C HIS A 259 -0.76 -16.34 3.99
N ASN A 260 -0.13 -17.49 4.21
CA ASN A 260 -0.63 -18.82 3.83
C ASN A 260 0.28 -19.87 4.49
N ASN A 261 -0.25 -21.05 4.85
CA ASN A 261 0.58 -22.17 5.32
C ASN A 261 1.44 -22.75 4.18
N LYS A 262 1.01 -22.56 2.94
CA LYS A 262 1.65 -23.04 1.71
C LYS A 262 1.61 -21.93 0.65
N PRO A 263 2.35 -20.82 0.86
CA PRO A 263 2.30 -19.69 -0.05
C PRO A 263 2.85 -20.10 -1.42
N LYS A 264 2.15 -19.76 -2.49
CA LYS A 264 2.63 -19.97 -3.87
C LYS A 264 3.63 -18.91 -4.26
N VAL A 265 4.56 -19.26 -5.16
CA VAL A 265 5.54 -18.32 -5.72
C VAL A 265 4.85 -17.12 -6.37
N LYS A 266 3.78 -17.32 -7.14
CA LYS A 266 3.03 -16.22 -7.78
C LYS A 266 2.51 -15.16 -6.82
N GLU A 267 1.95 -15.58 -5.67
CA GLU A 267 1.42 -14.64 -4.67
C GLU A 267 2.53 -13.76 -4.10
N ALA A 268 3.70 -14.35 -3.86
CA ALA A 268 4.85 -13.63 -3.31
C ALA A 268 5.46 -12.65 -4.31
N ILE A 269 5.63 -13.09 -5.56
CA ILE A 269 6.12 -12.22 -6.64
C ILE A 269 5.15 -11.07 -6.87
N GLN A 270 3.85 -11.34 -6.94
CA GLN A 270 2.84 -10.30 -7.15
C GLN A 270 2.81 -9.29 -5.99
N ALA A 271 2.92 -9.76 -4.74
CA ALA A 271 3.01 -8.90 -3.59
C ALA A 271 4.24 -7.98 -3.64
N LEU A 272 5.41 -8.48 -4.05
CA LEU A 272 6.62 -7.67 -4.24
C LEU A 272 6.50 -6.69 -5.40
N LYS A 273 6.00 -7.12 -6.57
CA LYS A 273 5.76 -6.24 -7.72
C LYS A 273 4.95 -5.00 -7.32
N ARG A 274 3.87 -5.22 -6.57
CA ARG A 274 3.01 -4.14 -6.07
C ARG A 274 3.70 -3.24 -5.07
N ASP A 275 4.49 -3.80 -4.16
CA ASP A 275 5.24 -3.00 -3.21
C ASP A 275 6.26 -2.09 -3.93
N ILE A 276 6.98 -2.62 -4.91
CA ILE A 276 7.94 -1.86 -5.74
C ILE A 276 7.24 -0.69 -6.44
N ILE A 277 6.12 -0.97 -7.09
CA ILE A 277 5.34 0.03 -7.84
C ILE A 277 4.77 1.09 -6.91
N ASN A 278 4.10 0.67 -5.82
CA ASN A 278 3.50 1.59 -4.85
C ASN A 278 4.56 2.44 -4.16
N THR A 279 5.67 1.85 -3.71
CA THR A 279 6.74 2.58 -3.01
C THR A 279 7.23 3.78 -3.81
N LEU A 280 7.54 3.59 -5.09
CA LEU A 280 8.03 4.70 -5.91
C LEU A 280 6.91 5.71 -6.24
N SER A 281 5.69 5.22 -6.50
CA SER A 281 4.54 6.08 -6.77
C SER A 281 4.18 6.97 -5.57
N ASP A 282 4.08 6.38 -4.39
CA ASP A 282 3.71 7.07 -3.15
C ASP A 282 4.77 8.12 -2.79
N ARG A 283 6.06 7.80 -2.92
CA ARG A 283 7.15 8.76 -2.67
C ARG A 283 7.07 9.98 -3.59
N CYS A 284 6.75 9.78 -4.87
CA CYS A 284 6.54 10.89 -5.80
C CYS A 284 5.29 11.70 -5.45
N GLU A 285 4.16 11.05 -5.14
CA GLU A 285 2.94 11.74 -4.75
C GLU A 285 3.11 12.57 -3.48
N ILE A 286 3.80 12.03 -2.46
CA ILE A 286 4.07 12.74 -1.20
C ILE A 286 4.95 13.97 -1.46
N LEU A 287 5.99 13.85 -2.30
CA LEU A 287 6.79 15.01 -2.70
C LEU A 287 5.92 16.07 -3.41
N PHE A 288 5.05 15.68 -4.34
CA PHE A 288 4.19 16.65 -5.03
C PHE A 288 3.18 17.32 -4.10
N GLU A 289 2.61 16.58 -3.15
CA GLU A 289 1.76 17.13 -2.09
C GLU A 289 2.53 18.18 -1.27
N ASP A 290 3.78 17.89 -0.90
CA ASP A 290 4.66 18.81 -0.17
C ASP A 290 4.99 20.08 -0.97
N LEU A 291 5.42 19.93 -2.23
CA LEU A 291 5.75 21.07 -3.11
C LEU A 291 4.54 22.00 -3.32
N ILE A 292 3.33 21.45 -3.41
CA ILE A 292 2.10 22.24 -3.54
C ILE A 292 1.82 23.04 -2.26
N LEU A 293 2.04 22.45 -1.09
CA LEU A 293 1.78 23.08 0.20
C LEU A 293 2.85 24.14 0.57
N ASN A 294 4.13 23.84 0.30
CA ASN A 294 5.25 24.62 0.81
C ASN A 294 5.88 25.59 -0.21
N GLU A 295 5.95 25.24 -1.50
CA GLU A 295 6.72 26.01 -2.49
C GLU A 295 5.88 26.99 -3.35
N GLY A 296 4.56 27.00 -3.16
CA GLY A 296 3.60 27.98 -3.70
C GLY A 296 4.02 28.71 -4.98
N LEU A 297 3.95 28.06 -6.16
CA LEU A 297 4.09 28.67 -7.50
C LEU A 297 5.21 29.75 -7.62
N GLN A 298 6.35 29.58 -6.95
CA GLN A 298 7.45 30.54 -7.08
C GLN A 298 8.27 30.30 -8.35
N LYS A 299 8.88 31.40 -8.81
CA LYS A 299 9.33 31.69 -10.17
C LYS A 299 10.15 30.58 -10.84
N LYS A 300 9.80 30.34 -12.12
CA LYS A 300 10.55 29.56 -13.12
C LYS A 300 11.99 30.06 -13.27
N ASN A 301 12.89 29.58 -12.43
CA ASN A 301 14.31 29.56 -12.78
C ASN A 301 14.52 28.33 -13.65
N PHE A 302 15.11 28.50 -14.83
CA PHE A 302 15.42 27.42 -15.78
C PHE A 302 16.61 26.55 -15.33
N GLU A 303 16.92 26.54 -14.03
CA GLU A 303 17.99 25.72 -13.48
C GLU A 303 17.50 24.31 -13.23
N ARG A 304 18.44 23.36 -13.19
CA ARG A 304 18.14 21.98 -12.87
C ARG A 304 17.79 21.89 -11.38
N GLU A 305 16.52 21.66 -11.09
CA GLU A 305 16.04 21.39 -9.74
C GLU A 305 16.32 19.94 -9.34
N TYR A 306 16.69 19.75 -8.06
CA TYR A 306 16.91 18.46 -7.46
C TYR A 306 16.05 18.34 -6.20
N HIS A 307 15.20 17.32 -6.18
CA HIS A 307 14.30 17.04 -5.07
C HIS A 307 14.62 15.67 -4.49
N VAL A 308 14.67 15.56 -3.15
CA VAL A 308 14.90 14.29 -2.46
C VAL A 308 13.54 13.66 -2.16
N LEU A 309 13.31 12.44 -2.66
CA LEU A 309 12.09 11.70 -2.35
C LEU A 309 12.12 11.21 -0.89
N PRO A 310 10.99 11.27 -0.16
CA PRO A 310 10.93 10.89 1.26
C PRO A 310 11.39 9.44 1.44
N GLN A 311 12.17 9.18 2.48
CA GLN A 311 12.74 7.87 2.78
C GLN A 311 11.67 6.96 3.36
N ARG A 312 11.69 5.68 2.97
CA ARG A 312 10.78 4.70 3.55
C ARG A 312 11.32 4.22 4.89
N LEU A 313 10.42 3.99 5.84
CA LEU A 313 10.72 3.36 7.12
C LEU A 313 9.74 2.23 7.41
N PHE A 314 10.09 1.36 8.37
CA PHE A 314 9.26 0.25 8.81
C PHE A 314 9.13 0.22 10.33
N VAL A 315 7.93 -0.13 10.80
CA VAL A 315 7.60 -0.23 12.22
C VAL A 315 6.89 -1.56 12.50
N PRO A 316 7.26 -2.30 13.55
CA PRO A 316 6.60 -3.56 13.91
C PRO A 316 5.14 -3.36 14.31
N VAL A 317 4.29 -4.33 13.97
CA VAL A 317 2.92 -4.39 14.50
C VAL A 317 2.92 -5.25 15.76
N ALA A 318 2.42 -4.70 16.87
CA ALA A 318 2.31 -5.42 18.13
C ALA A 318 1.56 -6.75 17.94
N GLY A 319 2.20 -7.84 18.36
CA GLY A 319 1.62 -9.18 18.23
C GLY A 319 1.54 -9.68 16.78
N SER A 320 2.46 -9.29 15.88
CA SER A 320 2.59 -9.85 14.53
C SER A 320 4.05 -9.82 14.08
N SER A 321 4.43 -10.67 13.12
CA SER A 321 5.73 -10.57 12.43
C SER A 321 5.72 -9.57 11.28
N VAL A 322 4.57 -8.96 11.02
CA VAL A 322 4.39 -7.91 10.01
C VAL A 322 4.88 -6.57 10.54
N MET A 323 5.59 -5.85 9.69
CA MET A 323 5.95 -4.45 9.86
C MET A 323 5.13 -3.62 8.88
N LEU A 324 4.57 -2.50 9.34
CA LEU A 324 3.97 -1.46 8.50
C LEU A 324 5.04 -0.48 8.04
N SER A 325 4.74 0.33 7.03
CA SER A 325 5.66 1.35 6.53
C SER A 325 5.15 2.76 6.75
N ASP A 326 6.04 3.72 6.64
CA ASP A 326 5.73 5.15 6.50
C ASP A 326 6.84 5.80 5.67
N TYR A 327 6.67 7.07 5.34
CA TYR A 327 7.63 7.87 4.59
C TYR A 327 7.96 9.15 5.34
N LYS A 328 9.25 9.47 5.41
CA LYS A 328 9.74 10.68 6.06
C LYS A 328 10.65 11.50 5.16
N PHE A 329 10.56 12.81 5.23
CA PHE A 329 11.56 13.73 4.75
C PHE A 329 12.77 13.75 5.71
N GLY A 330 13.84 14.42 5.26
CA GLY A 330 15.13 14.42 5.97
C GLY A 330 15.09 15.19 7.30
N ASP A 331 14.23 16.18 7.38
CA ASP A 331 14.02 17.11 8.50
C ASP A 331 13.03 16.60 9.56
N GLU A 332 12.15 15.66 9.21
CA GLU A 332 11.20 15.06 10.15
C GLU A 332 11.89 14.28 11.28
N ALA A 333 11.53 14.62 12.51
CA ALA A 333 11.99 13.99 13.73
C ALA A 333 11.24 12.66 14.00
N ALA A 334 11.85 11.78 14.82
CA ALA A 334 11.21 10.52 15.19
C ALA A 334 9.85 10.71 15.90
N GLY A 335 9.69 11.79 16.67
CA GLY A 335 8.43 12.12 17.35
C GLY A 335 7.26 12.31 16.39
N GLU A 336 7.48 12.97 15.25
CA GLU A 336 6.45 13.21 14.23
C GLU A 336 5.99 11.89 13.59
N ILE A 337 6.92 10.95 13.40
CA ILE A 337 6.60 9.59 12.93
C ILE A 337 5.78 8.85 13.98
N GLN A 338 6.17 8.90 15.26
CA GLN A 338 5.43 8.25 16.33
C GLN A 338 3.99 8.77 16.43
N GLU A 339 3.80 10.09 16.34
CA GLU A 339 2.49 10.74 16.32
C GLU A 339 1.65 10.28 15.13
N ARG A 340 2.23 10.23 13.92
CA ARG A 340 1.53 9.77 12.71
C ARG A 340 1.06 8.31 12.82
N PHE A 341 1.84 7.43 13.41
CA PHE A 341 1.40 6.04 13.63
C PHE A 341 0.26 5.94 14.66
N VAL A 342 0.27 6.77 15.70
CA VAL A 342 -0.85 6.84 16.65
C VAL A 342 -2.09 7.37 15.96
N GLU A 343 -1.96 8.44 15.18
CA GLU A 343 -3.07 9.05 14.47
C GLU A 343 -3.65 8.11 13.41
N MET A 344 -2.84 7.63 12.46
CA MET A 344 -3.32 6.88 11.30
C MET A 344 -3.61 5.40 11.60
N LEU A 345 -2.98 4.81 12.62
CA LEU A 345 -3.04 3.36 12.85
C LEU A 345 -3.47 2.97 14.28
N ASP A 346 -3.77 3.95 15.14
CA ASP A 346 -4.10 3.73 16.56
C ASP A 346 -3.04 2.84 17.24
N GLN A 347 -1.77 3.08 16.89
CA GLN A 347 -0.64 2.27 17.33
C GLN A 347 0.48 3.15 17.90
N PRO A 348 0.79 3.04 19.20
CA PRO A 348 1.98 3.65 19.75
C PRO A 348 3.23 2.92 19.24
N VAL A 349 4.28 3.70 18.96
CA VAL A 349 5.54 3.24 18.41
C VAL A 349 6.67 3.80 19.26
N GLN A 350 7.66 2.99 19.61
CA GLN A 350 8.88 3.47 20.24
C GLN A 350 9.88 3.92 19.17
N ALA A 351 10.67 4.95 19.46
CA ALA A 351 11.60 5.49 18.47
C ALA A 351 12.65 4.44 18.05
N GLU A 352 13.04 3.57 18.98
CA GLU A 352 13.97 2.45 18.76
C GLU A 352 13.44 1.38 17.80
N ASP A 353 12.12 1.27 17.65
CA ASP A 353 11.46 0.30 16.77
C ASP A 353 11.30 0.83 15.33
N ILE A 354 11.68 2.09 15.06
CA ILE A 354 11.60 2.72 13.74
C ILE A 354 12.84 2.32 12.93
N HIS A 355 12.63 1.52 11.89
CA HIS A 355 13.71 1.04 11.03
C HIS A 355 13.70 1.79 9.69
N ILE A 356 14.67 2.68 9.47
CA ILE A 356 14.85 3.32 8.16
C ILE A 356 15.24 2.26 7.12
N ALA A 357 14.55 2.25 5.99
CA ALA A 357 14.73 1.25 4.96
C ALA A 357 16.03 1.52 4.17
N GLU A 358 16.23 2.75 3.70
CA GLU A 358 17.35 3.12 2.84
C GLU A 358 18.42 3.91 3.57
N ASP A 359 19.68 3.54 3.38
CA ASP A 359 20.81 4.35 3.80
C ASP A 359 20.99 5.51 2.80
N ILE A 360 21.25 6.72 3.29
CA ILE A 360 21.60 7.85 2.42
C ILE A 360 23.00 7.58 1.89
N SER A 361 23.14 7.26 0.60
CA SER A 361 24.45 7.30 -0.03
C SER A 361 24.89 8.77 -0.07
N THR A 362 25.87 9.11 0.74
CA THR A 362 26.51 10.44 0.78
C THR A 362 27.39 10.66 -0.44
#